data_AF-F0GAD1-F1
#
_entry.id   AF-F0GAD1-F1
#
_cell.length_a   1.000
_cell.length_b   1.000
_cell.length_c   1.000
_cell.angle_alpha   90.00
_cell.angle_beta   90.00
_cell.angle_gamma   90.00
#
_symmetry.space_group_name_H-M   'P 1'
#
loop_
_entity.id
_entity.type
_entity.pdbx_description
1 polymer ?
#
loop_
_entity_poly.entity_id
_entity_poly.type
_entity_poly.pdbx_seq_one_letter_code
_entity_poly.pdbx_strand_id
1 'polypeptide(L)'
;MKSRTRTICAALLGAAASTGAFAQSSVTLYGNLDTALLYTSKTLDSTTGQNAGHQFAMTDTGMTPTTFGLTGTEDLGGGLKAIFKLESGFAVTNGAFNHSNGNF
;
A
#
# COMPACT_ATOMS: atom_id res chain seq x y z
N MET A 1 1.77 -60.37 0.73
CA MET A 1 1.22 -59.39 1.71
C MET A 1 2.22 -58.32 2.16
N LYS A 2 3.55 -58.51 2.09
CA LYS A 2 4.57 -57.53 2.52
C LYS A 2 4.66 -56.23 1.69
N SER A 3 4.21 -56.19 0.43
CA SER A 3 4.36 -54.98 -0.42
C SER A 3 3.32 -53.89 -0.13
N ARG A 4 2.09 -54.26 0.27
CA ARG A 4 1.01 -53.30 0.58
C ARG A 4 1.31 -52.49 1.84
N THR A 5 1.95 -53.11 2.84
CA THR A 5 2.38 -52.43 4.08
C THR A 5 3.39 -51.31 3.80
N ARG A 6 4.33 -51.52 2.85
CA ARG A 6 5.32 -50.50 2.47
C ARG A 6 4.67 -49.30 1.77
N THR A 7 3.68 -49.56 0.90
CA THR A 7 2.93 -48.51 0.21
C THR A 7 2.10 -47.65 1.18
N ILE A 8 1.49 -48.27 2.19
CA ILE A 8 0.72 -47.56 3.22
C ILE A 8 1.62 -46.65 4.07
N CYS A 9 2.81 -47.12 4.46
CA CYS A 9 3.76 -46.30 5.21
C CYS A 9 4.26 -45.08 4.42
N ALA A 10 4.53 -45.23 3.12
CA ALA A 10 4.95 -44.12 2.27
C ALA A 10 3.84 -43.07 2.08
N ALA A 11 2.58 -43.50 1.96
CA ALA A 11 1.43 -42.60 1.85
C ALA A 11 1.18 -41.81 3.16
N LEU A 12 1.34 -42.47 4.32
CA LEU A 12 1.21 -41.82 5.62
C LEU A 12 2.34 -40.80 5.89
N LEU A 13 3.58 -41.07 5.44
CA LEU A 13 4.67 -40.09 5.52
C LEU A 13 4.42 -38.88 4.60
N GLY A 14 3.88 -39.09 3.39
CA GLY A 14 3.53 -38.00 2.47
C GLY A 14 2.43 -37.07 3.01
N ALA A 15 1.42 -37.64 3.67
CA ALA A 15 0.35 -36.88 4.31
C ALA A 15 0.79 -36.19 5.63
N ALA A 16 1.81 -36.73 6.32
CA ALA A 16 2.40 -36.06 7.49
C ALA A 16 3.37 -34.93 7.10
N ALA A 17 3.95 -34.99 5.89
CA ALA A 17 4.81 -33.93 5.34
C ALA A 17 4.01 -32.74 4.79
N SER A 18 2.71 -32.89 4.53
CA SER A 18 1.81 -31.76 4.30
C SER A 18 1.44 -31.09 5.63
N THR A 19 2.43 -30.61 6.37
CA THR A 19 2.19 -29.57 7.37
C THR A 19 1.68 -28.37 6.58
N GLY A 20 0.40 -28.01 6.75
CA GLY A 20 -0.15 -26.80 6.15
C GLY A 20 0.85 -25.68 6.35
N ALA A 21 1.26 -25.00 5.27
CA ALA A 21 2.15 -23.87 5.38
C ALA A 21 1.45 -22.87 6.30
N PHE A 22 1.88 -22.78 7.56
CA PHE A 22 1.52 -21.67 8.43
C PHE A 22 2.43 -20.54 7.97
N ALA A 23 2.21 -20.08 6.74
CA ALA A 23 2.88 -18.91 6.22
C ALA A 23 2.56 -17.81 7.21
N GLN A 24 3.55 -17.34 7.96
CA GLN A 24 3.43 -16.14 8.77
C GLN A 24 3.42 -14.97 7.78
N SER A 25 2.31 -14.84 7.07
CA SER A 25 2.05 -13.80 6.08
C SER A 25 1.81 -12.52 6.84
N SER A 26 2.72 -11.56 6.72
CA SER A 26 2.50 -10.22 7.25
C SER A 26 1.92 -9.33 6.15
N VAL A 27 0.88 -8.60 6.51
CA VAL A 27 0.40 -7.46 5.74
C VAL A 27 0.81 -6.21 6.52
N THR A 28 1.53 -5.33 5.85
CA THR A 28 1.93 -4.04 6.38
C THR A 28 1.08 -2.97 5.74
N LEU A 29 0.31 -2.27 6.56
CA LEU A 29 -0.25 -0.98 6.18
C LEU A 29 0.85 0.08 6.32
N TYR A 30 1.04 0.87 5.27
CA TYR A 30 2.03 1.94 5.24
C TYR A 30 1.48 3.16 4.47
N GLY A 31 2.20 4.27 4.55
CA GLY A 31 1.89 5.49 3.82
C GLY A 31 2.73 6.66 4.33
N ASN A 32 2.56 7.80 3.67
CA ASN A 32 3.14 9.07 4.09
C ASN A 32 2.15 10.20 3.77
N LEU A 33 2.24 11.29 4.54
CA LEU A 33 1.43 12.49 4.35
C LEU A 33 2.36 13.66 4.08
N ASP A 34 2.06 14.42 3.02
CA ASP A 34 2.78 15.64 2.68
C ASP A 34 1.80 16.80 2.54
N THR A 35 1.82 17.71 3.51
CA THR A 35 0.89 18.85 3.59
C THR A 35 1.58 20.05 4.21
N ALA A 36 1.13 21.26 3.85
CA ALA A 36 1.60 22.51 4.42
C ALA A 36 0.48 23.53 4.60
N LEU A 37 0.73 24.46 5.52
CA LEU A 37 0.00 25.72 5.61
C LEU A 37 0.67 26.77 4.72
N LEU A 38 -0.03 27.20 3.69
CA LEU A 38 0.39 28.24 2.76
C LEU A 38 -0.19 29.58 3.18
N TYR A 39 0.67 30.59 3.34
CA TYR A 39 0.27 31.99 3.43
C TYR A 39 0.63 32.72 2.14
N THR A 40 -0.38 33.29 1.49
CA THR A 40 -0.23 34.12 0.30
C THR A 40 -0.52 35.57 0.68
N SER A 41 0.46 36.45 0.59
CA SER A 41 0.31 37.85 1.00
C SER A 41 -0.50 38.72 0.02
N LYS A 42 -0.61 38.28 -1.24
CA LYS A 42 -1.37 38.94 -2.31
C LYS A 42 -2.01 37.89 -3.23
N THR A 43 -3.33 37.88 -3.29
CA THR A 43 -4.12 37.02 -4.18
C THR A 43 -4.69 37.82 -5.35
N LEU A 44 -5.09 37.14 -6.42
CA LEU A 44 -5.69 37.76 -7.61
C LEU A 44 -7.21 37.68 -7.52
N ASP A 45 -7.90 38.81 -7.66
CA ASP A 45 -9.31 38.84 -8.02
C ASP A 45 -9.43 38.52 -9.52
N SER A 46 -10.03 37.37 -9.86
CA SER A 46 -10.18 36.92 -11.25
C SER A 46 -11.17 37.75 -12.07
N THR A 47 -12.01 38.56 -11.42
CA THR A 47 -13.00 39.42 -12.08
C THR A 47 -12.44 40.81 -12.34
N THR A 48 -11.76 41.41 -11.36
CA THR A 48 -11.23 42.78 -11.48
C THR A 48 -9.77 42.84 -11.91
N GLY A 49 -9.02 41.75 -11.81
CA GLY A 49 -7.59 41.69 -12.08
C GLY A 49 -6.73 42.32 -10.97
N GLN A 50 -7.34 42.83 -9.91
CA GLN A 50 -6.66 43.56 -8.83
C GLN A 50 -6.24 42.61 -7.69
N ASN A 51 -5.43 43.13 -6.77
CA ASN A 51 -5.04 42.41 -5.55
C ASN A 51 -6.25 42.21 -4.62
N ALA A 52 -6.56 40.97 -4.28
CA ALA A 52 -7.65 40.57 -3.38
C ALA A 52 -7.21 40.43 -1.90
N GLY A 53 -5.96 40.78 -1.56
CA GLY A 53 -5.45 40.74 -0.19
C GLY A 53 -4.72 39.45 0.14
N HIS A 54 -4.71 39.06 1.42
CA HIS A 54 -3.97 37.90 1.91
C HIS A 54 -4.87 36.68 2.11
N GLN A 55 -4.29 35.49 2.03
CA GLN A 55 -4.99 34.22 2.20
C GLN A 55 -4.13 33.20 2.95
N PHE A 56 -4.79 32.37 3.75
CA PHE A 56 -4.24 31.11 4.25
C PHE A 56 -4.92 29.94 3.56
N ALA A 57 -4.17 28.90 3.22
CA ALA A 57 -4.69 27.66 2.67
C ALA A 57 -3.91 26.47 3.23
N MET A 58 -4.56 25.32 3.40
CA MET A 58 -3.84 24.05 3.52
C MET A 58 -3.66 23.49 2.10
N THR A 59 -2.46 23.02 1.79
CA THR A 59 -2.14 22.45 0.48
C THR A 59 -1.35 21.16 0.65
N ASP A 60 -1.54 20.21 -0.25
CA ASP A 60 -0.54 19.17 -0.46
C ASP A 60 0.70 19.85 -1.07
N THR A 61 1.91 19.59 -0.56
CA THR A 61 3.11 20.33 -1.04
C THR A 61 3.66 19.77 -2.35
N GLY A 62 3.41 18.49 -2.60
CA GLY A 62 3.93 17.77 -3.76
C GLY A 62 5.44 17.49 -3.72
N MET A 63 6.15 17.77 -2.61
CA MET A 63 7.57 17.39 -2.46
C MET A 63 7.73 15.87 -2.43
N THR A 64 6.80 15.19 -1.77
CA THR A 64 6.60 13.75 -1.80
C THR A 64 5.12 13.47 -2.03
N PRO A 65 4.76 12.46 -2.85
CA PRO A 65 3.36 12.08 -3.03
C PRO A 65 2.77 11.60 -1.70
N THR A 66 1.62 12.11 -1.29
CA THR A 66 0.84 11.51 -0.20
C THR A 66 0.36 10.12 -0.64
N THR A 67 0.61 9.08 0.16
CA THR A 67 0.24 7.70 -0.18
C THR A 67 -0.40 6.97 0.99
N PHE A 68 -1.29 6.04 0.66
CA PHE A 68 -1.81 5.01 1.54
C PHE A 68 -1.70 3.67 0.82
N GLY A 69 -1.13 2.66 1.47
CA GLY A 69 -0.91 1.38 0.83
C GLY A 69 -0.81 0.18 1.76
N LEU A 70 -1.02 -0.99 1.17
CA LEU A 70 -0.85 -2.30 1.77
C LEU A 70 0.24 -3.04 1.01
N THR A 71 1.23 -3.55 1.73
CA THR A 71 2.27 -4.43 1.16
C THR A 71 2.31 -5.73 1.94
N GLY A 72 2.67 -6.81 1.28
CA GLY A 72 2.78 -8.11 1.94
C GLY A 72 3.63 -9.09 1.16
N THR A 73 4.10 -10.10 1.87
CA THR A 73 4.84 -11.23 1.30
C THR A 73 4.32 -12.51 1.92
N GLU A 74 3.95 -13.46 1.07
CA GLU A 74 3.45 -14.77 1.45
C GLU A 74 4.48 -15.83 1.05
N ASP A 75 4.86 -16.68 2.00
CA ASP A 75 5.73 -17.83 1.73
C ASP A 75 4.89 -18.99 1.21
N LEU A 76 5.16 -19.42 -0.02
CA LEU A 76 4.46 -20.51 -0.68
C LEU A 76 5.17 -21.87 -0.50
N GLY A 77 6.26 -21.90 0.28
CA GLY A 77 7.09 -23.07 0.53
C GLY A 77 8.23 -23.23 -0.49
N GLY A 78 9.25 -24.02 -0.13
CA GLY A 78 10.34 -24.36 -1.03
C GLY A 78 11.19 -23.18 -1.53
N GLY A 79 11.12 -22.02 -0.83
CA GLY A 79 11.78 -20.78 -1.23
C GLY A 79 10.96 -19.90 -2.19
N LEU A 80 9.78 -20.34 -2.62
CA LEU A 80 8.87 -19.56 -3.44
C LEU A 80 8.08 -18.56 -2.58
N LYS A 81 7.90 -17.33 -3.07
CA LYS A 81 7.13 -16.29 -2.40
C LYS A 81 6.21 -15.55 -3.36
N ALA A 82 5.01 -15.21 -2.90
CA ALA A 82 4.15 -14.21 -3.54
C ALA A 82 4.35 -12.85 -2.85
N ILE A 83 4.41 -11.78 -3.63
CA ILE A 83 4.60 -10.41 -3.13
C ILE A 83 3.50 -9.54 -3.73
N PHE A 84 2.87 -8.70 -2.91
CA PHE A 84 1.89 -7.72 -3.38
C PHE A 84 2.15 -6.34 -2.81
N LYS A 85 1.75 -5.32 -3.58
CA LYS A 85 1.73 -3.91 -3.19
C LYS A 85 0.50 -3.26 -3.80
N LEU A 86 -0.39 -2.74 -2.96
CA LEU A 86 -1.57 -1.97 -3.36
C LEU A 86 -1.44 -0.57 -2.78
N GLU A 87 -1.45 0.46 -3.62
CA GLU A 87 -1.18 1.84 -3.21
C GLU A 87 -2.11 2.82 -3.95
N SER A 88 -2.59 3.84 -3.24
CA SER A 88 -3.28 4.99 -3.81
C SER A 88 -2.84 6.27 -3.11
N GLY A 89 -2.77 7.37 -3.86
CA GLY A 89 -2.72 8.69 -3.25
C GLY A 89 -4.12 9.22 -2.92
N PHE A 90 -4.13 10.20 -2.03
CA PHE A 90 -5.31 11.00 -1.69
C PHE A 90 -4.87 12.42 -1.32
N ALA A 91 -5.77 13.39 -1.51
CA ALA A 91 -5.53 14.76 -1.09
C ALA A 91 -5.75 14.89 0.42
N VAL A 92 -4.76 15.36 1.16
CA VAL A 92 -4.86 15.49 2.63
C VAL A 92 -5.91 16.55 3.00
N THR A 93 -6.12 17.51 2.10
CA THR A 93 -7.02 18.65 2.32
C THR A 93 -8.51 18.32 2.35
N ASN A 94 -8.94 17.27 1.64
CA ASN A 94 -10.36 16.94 1.49
C ASN A 94 -10.65 15.43 1.35
N GLY A 95 -9.63 14.57 1.39
CA GLY A 95 -9.78 13.12 1.26
C GLY A 95 -10.14 12.62 -0.14
N ALA A 96 -10.19 13.50 -1.15
CA ALA A 96 -10.45 13.09 -2.52
C ALA A 96 -9.30 12.23 -3.05
N PHE A 97 -9.61 11.34 -4.00
CA PHE A 97 -8.58 10.57 -4.69
C PHE A 97 -7.59 11.48 -5.40
N ASN A 98 -6.30 11.18 -5.26
CA ASN A 98 -5.21 11.94 -5.83
C ASN A 98 -4.20 10.93 -6.39
N HIS A 99 -3.96 10.90 -7.71
CA HIS A 99 -3.07 9.95 -8.40
C HIS A 99 -3.22 8.45 -7.99
N SER A 100 -3.85 7.66 -8.84
CA SER A 100 -3.98 6.20 -8.63
C SER A 100 -2.82 5.44 -9.25
N ASN A 101 -2.27 4.46 -8.51
CA ASN A 101 -1.43 3.38 -9.04
C ASN A 101 -0.05 3.79 -9.61
N GLY A 102 0.73 4.58 -8.88
CA GLY A 102 2.18 4.76 -9.13
C GLY A 102 2.55 5.62 -10.35
N ASN A 103 1.60 6.34 -10.94
CA ASN A 103 1.88 7.31 -11.98
C ASN A 103 2.26 8.65 -11.33
N PHE A 104 3.54 8.75 -10.95
CA PHE A 104 4.19 9.96 -10.43
C PHE A 104 4.63 10.89 -11.57
#